data_AF-A0A957H8G3-F1
#
_entry.id   AF-A0A957H8G3-F1
#
_cell.length_a   1.000
_cell.length_b   1.000
_cell.length_c   1.000
_cell.angle_alpha   90.00
_cell.angle_beta   90.00
_cell.angle_gamma   90.00
#
_symmetry.space_group_name_H-M   'P 1'
#
loop_
_entity.id
_entity.type
_entity.pdbx_description
1 polymer ?
#
loop_
_entity_poly.entity_id
_entity_poly.type
_entity_poly.pdbx_seq_one_letter_code
_entity_poly.pdbx_strand_id
1 'polypeptide(L)'
;LDALKIARENPDKQVVFFGIGFETTAPANAQAVFLAKKQGVRNFSMLVSHVLVPPAIEAIMSSPSARVQAFLAAGHVCSVMGYWQYEALAPKYNVPIVVTGFEPLDVLAGIHKAVLQLESGRHEVENAYARAVVREGNLPAQKIISEVFEVCDRTWRGIGMIPQSGWQLNEHYRDFDAALRFSVEDVHTQESPLCHSGEVLQGLIKPNQCPAFGKECTPRKPLGATMVSSEGACAAYYNYGRFVAVETIS
;
A
#
# COMPACT_ATOMS: atom_id res chain seq x y z
N LEU A 1 -9.60 -8.71 13.90
CA LEU A 1 -10.88 -8.99 14.59
C LEU A 1 -10.88 -8.54 16.06
N ASP A 2 -9.71 -8.30 16.67
CA ASP A 2 -9.61 -7.91 18.08
C ASP A 2 -10.34 -6.61 18.40
N ALA A 3 -10.29 -5.60 17.52
CA ALA A 3 -11.03 -4.35 17.73
C ALA A 3 -12.55 -4.57 17.85
N LEU A 4 -13.12 -5.51 17.08
CA LEU A 4 -14.53 -5.87 17.20
C LEU A 4 -14.82 -6.58 18.53
N LYS A 5 -13.90 -7.44 19.01
CA LYS A 5 -14.00 -8.07 20.32
C LYS A 5 -13.98 -7.02 21.44
N ILE A 6 -13.04 -6.08 21.39
CA ILE A 6 -12.94 -4.96 22.34
C ILE A 6 -14.23 -4.14 22.36
N ALA A 7 -14.83 -3.86 21.19
CA ALA A 7 -16.11 -3.16 21.10
C ALA A 7 -17.24 -3.91 21.81
N ARG A 8 -17.35 -5.24 21.65
CA ARG A 8 -18.34 -6.05 22.36
C ARG A 8 -18.12 -6.09 23.87
N GLU A 9 -16.87 -6.10 24.31
CA GLU A 9 -16.50 -6.15 25.73
C GLU A 9 -16.64 -4.79 26.44
N ASN A 10 -16.77 -3.69 25.69
CA ASN A 10 -16.86 -2.32 26.22
C ASN A 10 -18.05 -1.56 25.58
N PRO A 11 -19.30 -1.99 25.80
CA PRO A 11 -20.47 -1.45 25.12
C PRO A 11 -20.74 0.04 25.43
N ASP A 12 -20.20 0.54 26.54
CA ASP A 12 -20.27 1.93 27.01
C ASP A 12 -19.22 2.86 26.36
N LYS A 13 -18.25 2.31 25.60
CA LYS A 13 -17.17 3.06 24.97
C LYS A 13 -17.27 3.00 23.45
N GLN A 14 -16.87 4.09 22.80
CA GLN A 14 -16.62 4.07 21.35
C GLN A 14 -15.27 3.40 21.08
N VAL A 15 -15.26 2.44 20.15
CA VAL A 15 -14.06 1.73 19.72
C VAL A 15 -13.83 2.04 18.25
N VAL A 16 -12.76 2.78 17.97
CA VAL A 16 -12.35 3.15 16.62
C VAL A 16 -11.19 2.26 16.21
N PHE A 17 -11.37 1.48 15.15
CA PHE A 17 -10.31 0.72 14.52
C PHE A 17 -9.67 1.53 13.40
N PHE A 18 -8.35 1.66 13.39
CA PHE A 18 -7.65 2.33 12.31
C PHE A 18 -7.34 1.33 11.19
N GLY A 19 -8.17 1.35 10.14
CA GLY A 19 -8.09 0.43 9.00
C GLY A 19 -7.08 0.94 7.97
N ILE A 20 -5.79 0.74 8.22
CA ILE A 20 -4.71 1.10 7.29
C ILE A 20 -4.31 -0.11 6.45
N GLY A 21 -3.95 0.14 5.20
CA GLY A 21 -3.09 -0.76 4.44
C GLY A 21 -3.52 -0.92 3.00
N PHE A 22 -2.79 -1.78 2.29
CA PHE A 22 -3.09 -2.15 0.92
C PHE A 22 -4.18 -3.23 0.84
N GLU A 23 -4.38 -3.76 -0.35
CA GLU A 23 -5.37 -4.79 -0.67
C GLU A 23 -5.18 -6.08 0.11
N THR A 24 -3.96 -6.37 0.61
CA THR A 24 -3.71 -7.53 1.49
C THR A 24 -4.49 -7.45 2.82
N THR A 25 -4.65 -6.24 3.36
CA THR A 25 -5.30 -6.02 4.67
C THR A 25 -6.80 -5.74 4.57
N ALA A 26 -7.25 -5.27 3.41
CA ALA A 26 -8.63 -4.85 3.18
C ALA A 26 -9.68 -5.96 3.45
N PRO A 27 -9.48 -7.25 3.10
CA PRO A 27 -10.48 -8.28 3.36
C PRO A 27 -10.78 -8.45 4.85
N ALA A 28 -9.76 -8.45 5.70
CA ALA A 28 -9.92 -8.59 7.14
C ALA A 28 -10.58 -7.36 7.77
N ASN A 29 -10.24 -6.17 7.26
CA ASN A 29 -10.82 -4.91 7.71
C ASN A 29 -12.30 -4.80 7.28
N ALA A 30 -12.61 -5.15 6.03
CA ALA A 30 -13.99 -5.28 5.53
C ALA A 30 -14.78 -6.27 6.39
N GLN A 31 -14.20 -7.43 6.71
CA GLN A 31 -14.86 -8.44 7.53
C GLN A 31 -15.18 -7.94 8.95
N ALA A 32 -14.32 -7.11 9.55
CA ALA A 32 -14.59 -6.52 10.86
C ALA A 32 -15.84 -5.63 10.84
N VAL A 33 -15.97 -4.75 9.84
CA VAL A 33 -17.14 -3.87 9.66
C VAL A 33 -18.39 -4.68 9.29
N PHE A 34 -18.26 -5.63 8.37
CA PHE A 34 -19.33 -6.54 7.98
C PHE A 34 -19.92 -7.28 9.18
N LEU A 35 -19.06 -7.87 10.03
CA LEU A 35 -19.50 -8.57 11.23
C LEU A 35 -20.07 -7.63 12.27
N ALA A 36 -19.51 -6.43 12.45
CA ALA A 36 -20.05 -5.42 13.35
C ALA A 36 -21.51 -5.08 12.99
N LYS A 37 -21.78 -4.83 11.70
CA LYS A 37 -23.14 -4.60 11.20
C LYS A 37 -24.04 -5.80 11.39
N LYS A 38 -23.61 -6.99 10.95
CA LYS A 38 -24.39 -8.23 11.05
C LYS A 38 -24.80 -8.57 12.49
N GLN A 39 -23.99 -8.20 13.47
CA GLN A 39 -24.21 -8.50 14.89
C GLN A 39 -24.77 -7.32 15.68
N GLY A 40 -24.99 -6.17 15.04
CA GLY A 40 -25.53 -4.98 15.71
C GLY A 40 -24.55 -4.31 16.71
N VAL A 41 -23.23 -4.46 16.53
CA VAL A 41 -22.22 -3.85 17.41
C VAL A 41 -22.01 -2.38 17.02
N ARG A 42 -22.88 -1.50 17.51
CA ARG A 42 -22.96 -0.09 17.07
C ARG A 42 -21.80 0.80 17.57
N ASN A 43 -21.15 0.43 18.67
CA ASN A 43 -20.03 1.21 19.24
C ASN A 43 -18.69 0.94 18.54
N PHE A 44 -18.66 0.04 17.56
CA PHE A 44 -17.53 -0.14 16.66
C PHE A 44 -17.62 0.86 15.50
N SER A 45 -16.47 1.41 15.11
CA SER A 45 -16.30 2.20 13.89
C SER A 45 -14.90 2.01 13.33
N MET A 46 -14.70 2.32 12.05
CA MET A 46 -13.43 2.21 11.36
C MET A 46 -13.05 3.55 10.76
N LEU A 47 -11.83 4.01 11.03
CA LEU A 47 -11.20 5.09 10.29
C LEU A 47 -10.46 4.48 9.11
N VAL A 48 -10.98 4.66 7.90
CA VAL A 48 -10.47 4.00 6.70
C VAL A 48 -9.28 4.77 6.13
N SER A 49 -8.16 4.09 5.95
CA SER A 49 -6.95 4.61 5.30
C SER A 49 -6.35 3.54 4.39
N HIS A 50 -7.22 2.91 3.63
CA HIS A 50 -6.85 1.96 2.60
C HIS A 50 -6.46 2.68 1.31
N VAL A 51 -5.44 2.12 0.66
CA VAL A 51 -4.90 2.63 -0.59
C VAL A 51 -4.67 1.49 -1.60
N LEU A 52 -4.64 1.81 -2.89
CA LEU A 52 -4.62 0.85 -4.00
C LEU A 52 -3.30 0.93 -4.80
N VAL A 53 -2.71 -0.22 -5.09
CA VAL A 53 -1.42 -0.30 -5.77
C VAL A 53 -1.49 0.05 -7.26
N PRO A 54 -2.44 -0.45 -8.08
CA PRO A 54 -2.47 -0.13 -9.50
C PRO A 54 -2.55 1.39 -9.80
N PRO A 55 -3.41 2.18 -9.14
CA PRO A 55 -3.44 3.64 -9.31
C PRO A 55 -2.13 4.33 -8.87
N ALA A 56 -1.43 3.80 -7.87
CA ALA A 56 -0.14 4.33 -7.45
C ALA A 56 0.96 4.07 -8.50
N ILE A 57 0.97 2.89 -9.12
CA ILE A 57 1.86 2.59 -10.26
C ILE A 57 1.59 3.57 -11.40
N GLU A 58 0.32 3.77 -11.75
CA GLU A 58 -0.10 4.72 -12.78
C GLU A 58 0.33 6.16 -12.46
N ALA A 59 0.18 6.61 -11.23
CA ALA A 59 0.63 7.94 -10.80
C ALA A 59 2.16 8.12 -10.93
N ILE A 60 2.94 7.09 -10.55
CA ILE A 60 4.39 7.10 -10.70
C ILE A 60 4.77 7.17 -12.18
N MET A 61 4.18 6.32 -13.03
CA MET A 61 4.51 6.24 -14.45
C MET A 61 4.02 7.44 -15.27
N SER A 62 2.96 8.11 -14.81
CA SER A 62 2.46 9.35 -15.44
C SER A 62 3.29 10.59 -15.09
N SER A 63 4.22 10.49 -14.12
CA SER A 63 5.08 11.60 -13.75
C SER A 63 6.12 11.88 -14.84
N PRO A 64 6.39 13.16 -15.20
CA PRO A 64 7.50 13.51 -16.09
C PRO A 64 8.88 13.08 -15.57
N SER A 65 9.00 12.86 -14.25
CA SER A 65 10.23 12.39 -13.61
C SER A 65 10.29 10.87 -13.45
N ALA A 66 9.36 10.11 -14.07
CA ALA A 66 9.33 8.66 -14.00
C ALA A 66 10.62 8.06 -14.58
N ARG A 67 11.30 7.24 -13.78
CA ARG A 67 12.52 6.51 -14.17
C ARG A 67 12.41 5.00 -14.02
N VAL A 68 11.25 4.51 -13.58
CA VAL A 68 11.02 3.08 -13.34
C VAL A 68 10.90 2.37 -14.68
N GLN A 69 11.73 1.36 -14.89
CA GLN A 69 11.76 0.56 -16.13
C GLN A 69 11.04 -0.78 -15.98
N ALA A 70 10.84 -1.25 -14.75
CA ALA A 70 10.12 -2.48 -14.46
C ALA A 70 9.56 -2.45 -13.03
N PHE A 71 8.46 -3.16 -12.78
CA PHE A 71 7.92 -3.34 -11.44
C PHE A 71 8.01 -4.80 -10.99
N LEU A 72 8.38 -4.99 -9.72
CA LEU A 72 8.12 -6.23 -9.01
C LEU A 72 6.83 -6.07 -8.21
N ALA A 73 5.74 -6.66 -8.68
CA ALA A 73 4.45 -6.57 -8.04
C ALA A 73 4.40 -7.44 -6.78
N ALA A 74 3.92 -6.85 -5.68
CA ALA A 74 3.93 -7.48 -4.36
C ALA A 74 3.01 -8.71 -4.31
N GLY A 75 3.59 -9.90 -4.11
CA GLY A 75 2.86 -11.16 -4.13
C GLY A 75 1.67 -11.25 -3.17
N HIS A 76 1.74 -10.62 -1.99
CA HIS A 76 0.62 -10.60 -1.04
C HIS A 76 -0.56 -9.71 -1.47
N VAL A 77 -0.31 -8.66 -2.25
CA VAL A 77 -1.38 -7.87 -2.86
C VAL A 77 -2.01 -8.69 -3.98
N CYS A 78 -1.17 -9.31 -4.81
CA CYS A 78 -1.61 -10.13 -5.92
C CYS A 78 -2.30 -11.42 -5.47
N SER A 79 -2.02 -11.96 -4.29
CA SER A 79 -2.75 -13.14 -3.78
C SER A 79 -4.21 -12.80 -3.45
N VAL A 80 -4.51 -11.54 -3.12
CA VAL A 80 -5.87 -11.03 -2.92
C VAL A 80 -6.49 -10.61 -4.24
N MET A 81 -5.87 -9.66 -4.94
CA MET A 81 -6.46 -9.01 -6.12
C MET A 81 -6.18 -9.73 -7.44
N GLY A 82 -5.23 -10.66 -7.46
CA GLY A 82 -4.68 -11.19 -8.69
C GLY A 82 -3.72 -10.20 -9.34
N TYR A 83 -3.51 -10.33 -10.64
CA TYR A 83 -2.67 -9.41 -11.41
C TYR A 83 -3.35 -8.88 -12.67
N TRP A 84 -4.63 -9.17 -12.87
CA TRP A 84 -5.41 -8.76 -14.04
C TRP A 84 -5.45 -7.23 -14.25
N GLN A 85 -5.40 -6.43 -13.17
CA GLN A 85 -5.35 -4.96 -13.26
C GLN A 85 -4.04 -4.45 -13.87
N TYR A 86 -2.95 -5.20 -13.71
CA TYR A 86 -1.64 -4.81 -14.23
C TYR A 86 -1.52 -5.05 -15.73
N GLU A 87 -2.34 -5.93 -16.31
CA GLU A 87 -2.29 -6.30 -17.73
C GLU A 87 -2.59 -5.11 -18.65
N ALA A 88 -3.38 -4.15 -18.19
CA ALA A 88 -3.61 -2.89 -18.92
C ALA A 88 -2.48 -1.87 -18.70
N LEU A 89 -1.79 -1.91 -17.55
CA LEU A 89 -0.73 -0.95 -17.21
C LEU A 89 0.57 -1.23 -17.96
N ALA A 90 0.94 -2.51 -18.09
CA ALA A 90 2.21 -2.92 -18.70
C ALA A 90 2.38 -2.40 -20.14
N PRO A 91 1.43 -2.61 -21.09
CA PRO A 91 1.53 -2.06 -22.44
C PRO A 91 1.24 -0.56 -22.50
N LYS A 92 0.42 0.00 -21.59
CA LYS A 92 0.12 1.44 -21.56
C LYS A 92 1.39 2.27 -21.30
N TYR A 93 2.26 1.80 -20.42
CA TYR A 93 3.47 2.51 -20.01
C TYR A 93 4.76 1.86 -20.52
N ASN A 94 4.66 0.83 -21.37
CA ASN A 94 5.80 0.06 -21.88
C ASN A 94 6.73 -0.41 -20.75
N VAL A 95 6.14 -0.96 -19.69
CA VAL A 95 6.84 -1.35 -18.46
C VAL A 95 6.48 -2.79 -18.07
N PRO A 96 7.43 -3.74 -18.07
CA PRO A 96 7.16 -5.08 -17.59
C PRO A 96 6.82 -5.07 -16.09
N ILE A 97 5.84 -5.90 -15.71
CA ILE A 97 5.39 -6.04 -14.32
C ILE A 97 5.48 -7.53 -13.95
N VAL A 98 6.36 -7.87 -13.02
CA VAL A 98 6.57 -9.26 -12.62
C VAL A 98 6.05 -9.47 -11.20
N VAL A 99 5.09 -10.37 -11.01
CA VAL A 99 4.59 -10.74 -9.68
C VAL A 99 5.63 -11.60 -8.98
N THR A 100 6.06 -11.20 -7.78
CA THR A 100 7.11 -11.90 -7.03
C THR A 100 6.66 -12.28 -5.62
N GLY A 101 7.24 -13.37 -5.11
CA GLY A 101 7.21 -13.69 -3.69
C GLY A 101 8.22 -12.85 -2.90
N PHE A 102 8.48 -13.28 -1.66
CA PHE A 102 9.31 -12.55 -0.69
C PHE A 102 10.55 -13.32 -0.25
N GLU A 103 10.69 -14.59 -0.66
CA GLU A 103 11.93 -15.32 -0.42
C GLU A 103 13.04 -14.78 -1.33
N PRO A 104 14.32 -14.85 -0.91
CA PRO A 104 15.43 -14.34 -1.72
C PRO A 104 15.44 -14.87 -3.16
N LEU A 105 15.12 -16.16 -3.34
CA LEU A 105 15.02 -16.78 -4.67
C LEU A 105 13.82 -16.29 -5.48
N ASP A 106 12.70 -15.94 -4.83
CA ASP A 106 11.55 -15.35 -5.53
C ASP A 106 11.90 -13.97 -6.09
N VAL A 107 12.59 -13.16 -5.27
CA VAL A 107 13.02 -11.82 -5.67
C VAL A 107 14.02 -11.91 -6.83
N LEU A 108 15.02 -12.80 -6.73
CA LEU A 108 15.98 -13.04 -7.82
C LEU A 108 15.29 -13.53 -9.10
N ALA A 109 14.35 -14.47 -9.00
CA ALA A 109 13.59 -14.95 -10.15
C ALA A 109 12.75 -13.84 -10.80
N GLY A 110 12.15 -12.97 -9.98
CA GLY A 110 11.42 -11.80 -10.42
C GLY A 110 12.29 -10.80 -11.18
N ILE A 111 13.44 -10.44 -10.61
CA ILE A 111 14.44 -9.57 -11.24
C ILE A 111 14.89 -10.16 -12.57
N HIS A 112 15.27 -11.44 -12.59
CA HIS A 112 15.74 -12.12 -13.80
C HIS A 112 14.69 -12.06 -14.92
N LYS A 113 13.41 -12.33 -14.62
CA LYS A 113 12.32 -12.22 -15.59
C LYS A 113 12.10 -10.80 -16.10
N ALA A 114 12.15 -9.81 -15.20
CA ALA A 114 12.03 -8.40 -15.57
C ALA A 114 13.15 -7.97 -16.52
N VAL A 115 14.40 -8.35 -16.23
CA VAL A 115 15.57 -8.08 -17.08
C VAL A 115 15.42 -8.73 -18.45
N LEU A 116 15.01 -10.00 -18.52
CA LEU A 116 14.78 -10.68 -19.81
C LEU A 116 13.70 -9.99 -20.65
N GLN A 117 12.62 -9.51 -20.03
CA GLN A 117 11.61 -8.73 -20.74
C GLN A 117 12.18 -7.41 -21.27
N LEU A 118 12.95 -6.68 -20.46
CA LEU A 118 13.61 -5.45 -20.86
C LEU A 118 14.57 -5.66 -22.05
N GLU A 119 15.43 -6.68 -21.99
CA GLU A 119 16.39 -6.99 -23.05
C GLU A 119 15.72 -7.44 -24.35
N SER A 120 14.53 -8.03 -24.27
CA SER A 120 13.75 -8.48 -25.44
C SER A 120 12.68 -7.49 -25.90
N GLY A 121 12.59 -6.31 -25.28
CA GLY A 121 11.58 -5.30 -25.61
C GLY A 121 10.13 -5.73 -25.31
N ARG A 122 9.93 -6.69 -24.39
CA ARG A 122 8.59 -7.11 -23.95
C ARG A 122 8.12 -6.28 -22.76
N HIS A 123 6.82 -6.01 -22.71
CA HIS A 123 6.16 -5.20 -21.69
C HIS A 123 4.88 -5.89 -21.21
N GLU A 124 5.06 -7.08 -20.64
CA GLU A 124 3.96 -7.96 -20.23
C GLU A 124 3.95 -8.15 -18.71
N VAL A 125 2.80 -8.63 -18.21
CA VAL A 125 2.67 -9.09 -16.84
C VAL A 125 3.09 -10.55 -16.75
N GLU A 126 4.05 -10.88 -15.91
CA GLU A 126 4.50 -12.26 -15.70
C GLU A 126 4.36 -12.68 -14.24
N ASN A 127 3.85 -13.88 -13.99
CA ASN A 127 3.69 -14.39 -12.64
C ASN A 127 4.85 -15.31 -12.23
N ALA A 128 5.83 -14.78 -11.51
CA ALA A 128 6.92 -15.56 -10.92
C ALA A 128 6.55 -16.22 -9.57
N TYR A 129 5.33 -16.00 -9.07
CA TYR A 129 4.83 -16.47 -7.77
C TYR A 129 3.59 -17.37 -7.91
N ALA A 130 3.56 -18.20 -8.96
CA ALA A 130 2.41 -19.03 -9.35
C ALA A 130 1.95 -20.03 -8.27
N ARG A 131 2.79 -20.33 -7.27
CA ARG A 131 2.41 -21.18 -6.13
C ARG A 131 1.42 -20.54 -5.16
N ALA A 132 1.29 -19.21 -5.18
CA ALA A 132 0.43 -18.45 -4.26
C ALA A 132 -0.49 -17.45 -4.97
N VAL A 133 -0.19 -17.08 -6.22
CA VAL A 133 -0.94 -16.09 -6.98
C VAL A 133 -1.51 -16.70 -8.25
N VAL A 134 -2.80 -16.48 -8.47
CA VAL A 134 -3.51 -16.74 -9.73
C VAL A 134 -3.96 -15.42 -10.35
N ARG A 135 -4.30 -15.43 -11.64
CA ARG A 135 -4.61 -14.21 -12.41
C ARG A 135 -5.74 -13.41 -11.80
N GLU A 136 -6.81 -14.08 -11.42
CA GLU A 136 -8.03 -13.48 -10.87
C GLU A 136 -7.91 -13.13 -9.39
N GLY A 137 -6.91 -13.66 -8.69
CA GLY A 137 -6.76 -13.53 -7.24
C GLY A 137 -7.77 -14.34 -6.43
N ASN A 138 -8.00 -13.90 -5.19
CA ASN A 138 -8.94 -14.52 -4.27
C ASN A 138 -10.34 -13.90 -4.41
N LEU A 139 -11.19 -14.52 -5.23
CA LEU A 139 -12.55 -14.04 -5.50
C LEU A 139 -13.41 -13.88 -4.23
N PRO A 140 -13.42 -14.80 -3.25
CA PRO A 140 -14.10 -14.57 -1.97
C PRO A 140 -13.62 -13.32 -1.22
N ALA A 141 -12.32 -13.06 -1.19
CA ALA A 141 -11.75 -11.87 -0.54
C ALA A 141 -12.14 -10.58 -1.27
N GLN A 142 -12.11 -10.59 -2.60
CA GLN A 142 -12.56 -9.45 -3.41
C GLN A 142 -14.05 -9.16 -3.23
N LYS A 143 -14.88 -10.21 -3.08
CA LYS A 143 -16.31 -10.06 -2.83
C LYS A 143 -16.60 -9.36 -1.50
N ILE A 144 -15.86 -9.66 -0.43
CA ILE A 144 -16.07 -8.96 0.85
C ILE A 144 -15.56 -7.51 0.79
N ILE A 145 -14.48 -7.24 0.03
CA ILE A 145 -14.02 -5.89 -0.23
C ILE A 145 -15.12 -5.09 -0.94
N SER A 146 -15.65 -5.60 -2.06
CA SER A 146 -16.66 -4.87 -2.85
C SER A 146 -18.02 -4.74 -2.16
N GLU A 147 -18.34 -5.65 -1.24
CA GLU A 147 -19.52 -5.54 -0.39
C GLU A 147 -19.43 -4.34 0.56
N VAL A 148 -18.25 -4.04 1.11
CA VAL A 148 -18.08 -3.08 2.21
C VAL A 148 -17.54 -1.73 1.75
N PHE A 149 -16.65 -1.75 0.75
CA PHE A 149 -15.91 -0.59 0.29
C PHE A 149 -16.33 -0.13 -1.10
N GLU A 150 -16.15 1.15 -1.34
CA GLU A 150 -16.19 1.77 -2.66
C GLU A 150 -14.89 2.54 -2.93
N VAL A 151 -14.51 2.68 -4.20
CA VAL A 151 -13.29 3.37 -4.61
C VAL A 151 -13.47 4.88 -4.47
N CYS A 152 -12.46 5.55 -3.93
CA CYS A 152 -12.42 7.00 -3.78
C CYS A 152 -11.03 7.55 -4.11
N ASP A 153 -10.96 8.87 -4.25
CA ASP A 153 -9.68 9.57 -4.31
C ASP A 153 -9.00 9.52 -2.93
N ARG A 154 -7.66 9.46 -2.92
CA ARG A 154 -6.92 9.36 -1.66
C ARG A 154 -5.61 10.11 -1.71
N THR A 155 -5.31 10.83 -0.64
CA THR A 155 -4.02 11.49 -0.44
C THR A 155 -3.00 10.46 0.05
N TRP A 156 -1.93 10.31 -0.72
CA TRP A 156 -0.77 9.52 -0.37
C TRP A 156 0.28 10.42 0.28
N ARG A 157 0.69 10.08 1.51
CA ARG A 157 1.65 10.87 2.28
C ARG A 157 2.97 11.03 1.52
N GLY A 158 3.33 12.27 1.21
CA GLY A 158 4.54 12.63 0.46
C GLY A 158 4.40 12.57 -1.08
N ILE A 159 3.31 12.02 -1.62
CA ILE A 159 3.07 12.00 -3.08
C ILE A 159 1.97 13.00 -3.46
N GLY A 160 0.92 13.12 -2.64
CA GLY A 160 -0.23 13.99 -2.90
C GLY A 160 -1.51 13.19 -3.18
N MET A 161 -2.54 13.87 -3.69
CA MET A 161 -3.80 13.23 -4.06
C MET A 161 -3.60 12.36 -5.31
N ILE A 162 -4.00 11.09 -5.22
CA ILE A 162 -4.06 10.18 -6.38
C ILE A 162 -5.53 9.80 -6.59
N PRO A 163 -6.11 10.07 -7.79
CA PRO A 163 -7.48 9.71 -8.09
C PRO A 163 -7.72 8.20 -7.99
N GLN A 164 -8.90 7.80 -7.52
CA GLN A 164 -9.35 6.41 -7.45
C GLN A 164 -8.33 5.46 -6.79
N SER A 165 -7.55 5.96 -5.84
CA SER A 165 -6.41 5.25 -5.26
C SER A 165 -6.65 4.78 -3.83
N GLY A 166 -7.88 4.88 -3.33
CA GLY A 166 -8.24 4.38 -2.02
C GLY A 166 -9.62 3.77 -1.96
N TRP A 167 -9.93 3.23 -0.79
CA TRP A 167 -11.26 2.76 -0.45
C TRP A 167 -11.84 3.56 0.70
N GLN A 168 -13.14 3.78 0.67
CA GLN A 168 -13.97 4.27 1.77
C GLN A 168 -15.14 3.32 2.00
N LEU A 169 -15.79 3.40 3.16
CA LEU A 169 -17.02 2.62 3.40
C LEU A 169 -18.12 3.11 2.46
N ASN A 170 -18.83 2.18 1.83
CA ASN A 170 -19.99 2.54 1.02
C ASN A 170 -21.18 2.96 1.90
N GLU A 171 -22.24 3.49 1.26
CA GLU A 171 -23.42 4.02 1.96
C GLU A 171 -24.07 2.98 2.91
N HIS A 172 -24.03 1.69 2.58
CA HIS A 172 -24.61 0.65 3.43
C HIS A 172 -23.86 0.49 4.76
N TYR A 173 -22.58 0.85 4.81
CA TYR A 173 -21.74 0.76 6.00
C TYR A 173 -21.38 2.13 6.59
N ARG A 174 -22.00 3.21 6.10
CA ARG A 174 -21.74 4.59 6.49
C ARG A 174 -21.77 4.84 7.99
N ASP A 175 -22.70 4.22 8.71
CA ASP A 175 -22.80 4.36 10.17
C ASP A 175 -21.53 3.93 10.90
N PHE A 176 -20.71 3.06 10.31
CA PHE A 176 -19.45 2.57 10.87
C PHE A 176 -18.25 3.43 10.49
N ASP A 177 -18.41 4.46 9.68
CA ASP A 177 -17.30 5.35 9.31
C ASP A 177 -16.98 6.29 10.47
N ALA A 178 -15.77 6.17 11.00
CA ALA A 178 -15.33 7.01 12.11
C ALA A 178 -15.11 8.47 11.69
N ALA A 179 -14.70 8.73 10.44
CA ALA A 179 -14.47 10.08 9.96
C ALA A 179 -15.77 10.89 9.97
N LEU A 180 -16.85 10.29 9.47
CA LEU A 180 -18.19 10.87 9.47
C LEU A 180 -18.77 10.95 10.89
N ARG A 181 -18.69 9.86 11.66
CA ARG A 181 -19.28 9.77 13.01
C ARG A 181 -18.71 10.81 13.98
N PHE A 182 -17.41 11.13 13.85
CA PHE A 182 -16.73 12.07 14.73
C PHE A 182 -16.39 13.41 14.07
N SER A 183 -16.82 13.62 12.82
CA SER A 183 -16.62 14.86 12.06
C SER A 183 -15.15 15.29 11.99
N VAL A 184 -14.26 14.35 11.62
CA VAL A 184 -12.80 14.56 11.55
C VAL A 184 -12.26 14.62 10.11
N GLU A 185 -13.13 14.80 9.12
CA GLU A 185 -12.76 14.85 7.70
C GLU A 185 -11.87 16.06 7.36
N ASP A 186 -12.00 17.16 8.10
CA ASP A 186 -11.25 18.41 7.89
C ASP A 186 -9.87 18.42 8.59
N VAL A 187 -9.45 17.31 9.19
CA VAL A 187 -8.13 17.23 9.85
C VAL A 187 -7.03 17.16 8.81
N HIS A 188 -6.24 18.23 8.71
CA HIS A 188 -5.08 18.30 7.84
C HIS A 188 -3.78 18.03 8.59
N THR A 189 -2.96 17.12 8.07
CA THR A 189 -1.62 16.84 8.62
C THR A 189 -0.56 17.70 7.93
N GLN A 190 0.37 18.24 8.72
CA GLN A 190 1.57 18.89 8.19
C GLN A 190 2.76 17.94 8.29
N GLU A 191 3.34 17.60 7.15
CA GLU A 191 4.54 16.80 7.08
C GLU A 191 5.77 17.63 7.41
N SER A 192 6.79 16.99 7.99
CA SER A 192 8.06 17.67 8.25
C SER A 192 8.69 18.11 6.92
N PRO A 193 9.08 19.39 6.76
CA PRO A 193 9.73 19.86 5.54
C PRO A 193 11.12 19.23 5.32
N LEU A 194 11.68 18.59 6.36
CA LEU A 194 12.95 17.86 6.28
C LEU A 194 12.77 16.43 5.72
N CYS A 195 11.53 15.97 5.56
CA CYS A 195 11.24 14.60 5.15
C CYS A 195 11.07 14.46 3.64
N HIS A 196 12.01 13.77 2.99
CA HIS A 196 11.96 13.45 1.57
C HIS A 196 11.36 12.05 1.31
N SER A 197 10.44 11.57 2.15
CA SER A 197 9.87 10.23 1.97
C SER A 197 9.07 10.08 0.68
N GLY A 198 8.47 11.17 0.18
CA GLY A 198 7.78 11.19 -1.11
C GLY A 198 8.69 10.83 -2.28
N GLU A 199 9.86 11.46 -2.35
CA GLU A 199 10.88 11.19 -3.36
C GLU A 199 11.42 9.75 -3.26
N VAL A 200 11.56 9.23 -2.04
CA VAL A 200 11.93 7.82 -1.81
C VAL A 200 10.86 6.87 -2.33
N LEU A 201 9.58 7.13 -2.05
CA LEU A 201 8.46 6.30 -2.51
C LEU A 201 8.29 6.34 -4.03
N GLN A 202 8.63 7.46 -4.66
CA GLN A 202 8.65 7.61 -6.13
C GLN A 202 9.91 7.03 -6.79
N GLY A 203 10.88 6.54 -6.00
CA GLY A 203 12.14 5.99 -6.50
C GLY A 203 13.11 7.04 -7.07
N LEU A 204 12.90 8.33 -6.77
CA LEU A 204 13.76 9.43 -7.22
C LEU A 204 15.09 9.44 -6.45
N ILE A 205 15.04 9.16 -5.16
CA ILE A 205 16.20 9.06 -4.27
C ILE A 205 16.15 7.77 -3.43
N LYS A 206 17.33 7.26 -3.04
CA LYS A 206 17.48 6.22 -2.01
C LYS A 206 17.34 6.85 -0.62
N PRO A 207 16.92 6.10 0.40
CA PRO A 207 16.80 6.63 1.77
C PRO A 207 18.07 7.30 2.31
N ASN A 208 19.26 6.77 2.02
CA ASN A 208 20.54 7.34 2.45
C ASN A 208 20.94 8.63 1.70
N GLN A 209 20.21 9.03 0.67
CA GLN A 209 20.38 10.32 0.00
C GLN A 209 19.52 11.43 0.64
N CYS A 210 18.57 11.09 1.52
CA CYS A 210 17.79 12.07 2.28
C CYS A 210 18.67 12.76 3.35
N PRO A 211 18.76 14.10 3.40
CA PRO A 211 19.66 14.80 4.32
C PRO A 211 19.45 14.50 5.81
N ALA A 212 18.19 14.25 6.19
CA ALA A 212 17.77 13.95 7.56
C ALA A 212 17.95 12.47 7.96
N PHE A 213 18.22 11.59 7.00
CA PHE A 213 18.28 10.15 7.23
C PHE A 213 19.42 9.76 8.18
N GLY A 214 19.08 9.03 9.23
CA GLY A 214 20.03 8.55 10.24
C GLY A 214 20.61 9.63 11.16
N LYS A 215 20.13 10.88 11.02
CA LYS A 215 20.47 12.05 11.83
C LYS A 215 19.23 12.50 12.61
N GLU A 216 18.50 13.49 12.10
CA GLU A 216 17.23 13.97 12.68
C GLU A 216 16.11 12.95 12.54
N CYS A 217 16.15 12.11 11.49
CA CYS A 217 15.20 11.04 11.22
C CYS A 217 15.82 9.68 11.54
N THR A 218 15.34 9.02 12.59
CA THR A 218 15.74 7.66 13.00
C THR A 218 14.50 6.85 13.41
N PRO A 219 14.57 5.52 13.55
CA PRO A 219 13.43 4.74 14.05
C PRO A 219 12.91 5.20 15.43
N ARG A 220 13.79 5.78 16.28
CA ARG A 220 13.40 6.35 17.58
C ARG A 220 12.76 7.74 17.47
N LYS A 221 13.14 8.51 16.45
CA LYS A 221 12.61 9.85 16.17
C LYS A 221 12.29 9.97 14.68
N PRO A 222 11.19 9.34 14.21
CA PRO A 222 10.88 9.30 12.79
C PRO A 222 10.28 10.63 12.34
N LEU A 223 10.71 11.13 11.19
CA LEU A 223 10.12 12.32 10.56
C LEU A 223 9.02 11.99 9.54
N GLY A 224 8.96 10.76 9.04
CA GLY A 224 8.00 10.33 8.02
C GLY A 224 7.62 8.86 8.13
N ALA A 225 6.49 8.48 7.52
CA ALA A 225 5.90 7.15 7.66
C ALA A 225 6.85 6.00 7.25
N THR A 226 7.72 6.23 6.27
CA THR A 226 8.69 5.24 5.79
C THR A 226 9.80 4.92 6.80
N MET A 227 9.95 5.71 7.88
CA MET A 227 10.86 5.43 9.01
C MET A 227 10.11 4.87 10.23
N VAL A 228 8.79 5.05 10.31
CA VAL A 228 7.95 4.54 11.42
C VAL A 228 7.71 3.04 11.27
N SER A 229 7.31 2.61 10.07
CA SER A 229 7.02 1.18 9.81
C SER A 229 8.31 0.39 9.68
N SER A 230 8.35 -0.80 10.29
CA SER A 230 9.44 -1.76 10.09
C SER A 230 9.56 -2.23 8.64
N GLU A 231 8.47 -2.16 7.88
CA GLU A 231 8.41 -2.46 6.44
C GLU A 231 8.72 -1.24 5.57
N GLY A 232 8.86 -0.06 6.19
CA GLY A 232 9.14 1.18 5.47
C GLY A 232 10.54 1.19 4.87
N ALA A 233 10.66 1.67 3.63
CA ALA A 233 11.93 1.69 2.90
C ALA A 233 13.06 2.39 3.68
N CYS A 234 12.76 3.46 4.42
CA CYS A 234 13.77 4.17 5.22
C CYS A 234 14.17 3.38 6.47
N ALA A 235 13.22 2.79 7.19
CA ALA A 235 13.55 1.94 8.34
C ALA A 235 14.39 0.72 7.92
N ALA A 236 14.03 0.06 6.81
CA ALA A 236 14.78 -1.06 6.25
C ALA A 236 16.22 -0.64 5.89
N TYR A 237 16.39 0.50 5.19
CA TYR A 237 17.71 1.03 4.90
C TYR A 237 18.49 1.38 6.17
N TYR A 238 17.84 1.91 7.21
CA TYR A 238 18.52 2.27 8.45
C TYR A 238 19.05 1.03 9.18
N ASN A 239 18.28 -0.06 9.18
CA ASN A 239 18.63 -1.30 9.89
C ASN A 239 19.64 -2.16 9.12
N TYR A 240 19.57 -2.19 7.79
CA TYR A 240 20.32 -3.16 6.97
C TYR A 240 21.22 -2.51 5.90
N GLY A 241 20.95 -1.27 5.49
CA GLY A 241 21.63 -0.59 4.38
C GLY A 241 22.44 0.66 4.77
N ARG A 242 22.50 1.01 6.06
CA ARG A 242 23.03 2.31 6.53
C ARG A 242 24.51 2.53 6.17
N PHE A 243 25.28 1.47 5.99
CA PHE A 243 26.71 1.52 5.67
C PHE A 243 27.02 1.35 4.19
N VAL A 244 26.01 1.24 3.31
CA VAL A 244 26.23 1.19 1.87
C VAL A 244 26.61 2.59 1.39
N ALA A 245 27.85 2.75 0.90
CA ALA A 245 28.36 4.03 0.40
C ALA A 245 27.60 4.46 -0.86
N VAL A 246 27.35 5.78 -0.98
CA VAL A 246 26.57 6.37 -2.08
C VAL A 246 27.23 6.13 -3.45
N GLU A 247 28.56 6.02 -3.48
CA GLU A 247 29.37 5.86 -4.70
C GLU A 247 29.42 4.43 -5.27
N THR A 248 28.94 3.41 -4.56
CA THR A 248 29.20 2.02 -4.97
C THR A 248 28.19 1.47 -5.98
N ILE A 249 27.17 2.24 -6.36
CA ILE A 249 26.12 1.79 -7.28
C ILE A 249 25.65 2.98 -8.14
N SER A 250 26.53 3.46 -9.02
CA SER A 250 26.22 4.36 -10.14
C SER A 250 26.55 3.65 -11.44
#